data_AF-A0A661UWM2-F1
#
_entry.id   AF-A0A661UWM2-F1
#
_cell.length_a   1.000
_cell.length_b   1.000
_cell.length_c   1.000
_cell.angle_alpha   90.00
_cell.angle_beta   90.00
_cell.angle_gamma   90.00
#
_symmetry.space_group_name_H-M   'P 1'
#
loop_
_entity.id
_entity.type
_entity.pdbx_description
1 polymer ?
#
loop_
_entity_poly.entity_id
_entity_poly.type
_entity_poly.pdbx_seq_one_letter_code
_entity_poly.pdbx_strand_id
1 'polypeptide(L)'
;MGTRSAVKAHRQSLERRLRNRAAKSATKTAIKKANDAILSGDLDVARDAVHDAVVALDKAAQKGIIHNNNSARHKSRLLIKYNAAVAVRQVSGEATEAEAGAPKKRASAGKKTSKK
;
A
#
# COMPACT_ATOMS: atom_id res chain seq x y z
N MET A 1 -34.12 6.56 -26.32
CA MET A 1 -33.45 7.72 -25.72
C MET A 1 -33.63 7.65 -24.21
N GLY A 2 -32.55 7.53 -23.42
CA GLY A 2 -32.66 7.54 -21.96
C GLY A 2 -33.04 8.93 -21.43
N THR A 3 -33.64 9.00 -20.24
CA THR A 3 -33.96 10.29 -19.59
C THR A 3 -32.71 11.16 -19.44
N ARG A 4 -32.87 12.50 -19.43
CA ARG A 4 -31.73 13.45 -19.34
C ARG A 4 -30.82 13.16 -18.12
N SER A 5 -31.39 12.70 -17.01
CA SER A 5 -30.66 12.29 -15.81
C SER A 5 -29.82 11.03 -16.03
N ALA A 6 -30.35 10.04 -16.76
CA ALA A 6 -29.62 8.80 -17.08
C ALA A 6 -28.41 9.05 -17.98
N VAL A 7 -28.53 9.91 -18.99
CA VAL A 7 -27.40 10.27 -19.89
C VAL A 7 -26.28 10.96 -19.10
N LYS A 8 -26.63 11.85 -18.17
CA LYS A 8 -25.66 12.51 -17.28
C LYS A 8 -24.95 11.51 -16.37
N ALA A 9 -25.69 10.59 -15.75
CA ALA A 9 -25.13 9.56 -14.88
C ALA A 9 -24.18 8.63 -15.65
N HIS A 10 -24.50 8.28 -16.90
CA HIS A 10 -23.64 7.48 -17.76
C HIS A 10 -22.30 8.18 -18.05
N ARG A 11 -22.30 9.47 -18.41
CA ARG A 11 -21.05 10.22 -18.62
C ARG A 11 -20.17 10.24 -17.36
N GLN A 12 -20.78 10.50 -16.19
CA GLN A 12 -20.06 10.51 -14.92
C GLN A 12 -19.50 9.13 -14.55
N SER A 13 -20.22 8.05 -14.87
CA SER A 13 -19.77 6.69 -14.58
C SER A 13 -18.53 6.32 -15.40
N LEU A 14 -18.47 6.73 -16.67
CA LEU A 14 -17.31 6.50 -17.55
C LEU A 14 -16.05 7.20 -17.01
N GLU A 15 -16.16 8.46 -16.61
CA GLU A 15 -15.03 9.23 -16.05
C GLU A 15 -14.53 8.61 -14.73
N ARG A 16 -15.46 8.22 -13.85
CA ARG A 16 -15.12 7.53 -12.59
C ARG A 16 -14.47 6.16 -12.86
N ARG A 17 -14.98 5.43 -13.85
CA ARG A 17 -14.46 4.11 -14.24
C ARG A 17 -13.00 4.20 -14.71
N LEU A 18 -12.66 5.18 -15.55
CA LEU A 18 -11.29 5.38 -16.03
C LEU A 18 -10.30 5.65 -14.88
N ARG A 19 -10.65 6.58 -13.98
CA ARG A 19 -9.83 6.89 -12.79
C ARG A 19 -9.69 5.69 -11.85
N ASN A 20 -10.79 5.00 -11.58
CA ASN A 20 -10.78 3.84 -10.69
C ASN A 20 -10.00 2.67 -11.30
N ARG A 21 -10.03 2.50 -12.63
CA ARG A 21 -9.24 1.47 -13.31
C ARG A 21 -7.75 1.70 -13.11
N ALA A 22 -7.27 2.92 -13.36
CA ALA A 22 -5.87 3.28 -13.20
C ALA A 22 -5.38 3.13 -11.75
N ALA A 23 -6.18 3.57 -10.77
CA ALA A 23 -5.84 3.41 -9.36
C ALA A 23 -5.81 1.93 -8.94
N LYS A 24 -6.79 1.13 -9.37
CA LYS A 24 -6.83 -0.32 -9.08
C LYS A 24 -5.65 -1.06 -9.71
N SER A 25 -5.27 -0.73 -10.94
CA SER A 25 -4.09 -1.35 -11.57
C SER A 25 -2.82 -0.97 -10.83
N ALA A 26 -2.63 0.30 -10.47
CA ALA A 26 -1.46 0.75 -9.72
C ALA A 26 -1.34 0.03 -8.36
N THR A 27 -2.45 -0.11 -7.61
CA THR A 27 -2.43 -0.86 -6.34
C THR A 27 -2.09 -2.34 -6.53
N LYS A 28 -2.60 -2.98 -7.59
CA LYS A 28 -2.29 -4.39 -7.90
C LYS A 28 -0.81 -4.55 -8.25
N THR A 29 -0.25 -3.62 -9.04
CA THR A 29 1.16 -3.62 -9.40
C THR A 29 2.05 -3.44 -8.18
N ALA A 30 1.71 -2.53 -7.25
CA ALA A 30 2.46 -2.35 -6.01
C ALA A 30 2.47 -3.62 -5.15
N ILE A 31 1.31 -4.29 -5.01
CA ILE A 31 1.22 -5.58 -4.31
C ILE A 31 2.09 -6.63 -5.01
N LYS A 32 2.06 -6.71 -6.35
CA LYS A 32 2.88 -7.68 -7.09
C LYS A 32 4.37 -7.45 -6.82
N LYS A 33 4.85 -6.21 -6.97
CA LYS A 33 6.25 -5.83 -6.68
C LYS A 33 6.67 -6.21 -5.27
N ALA A 34 5.81 -5.98 -4.27
CA ALA A 34 6.10 -6.37 -2.89
C ALA A 34 6.20 -7.90 -2.73
N ASN A 35 5.33 -8.68 -3.38
CA ASN A 35 5.45 -10.15 -3.34
C ASN A 35 6.72 -10.62 -4.06
N ASP A 36 7.05 -10.05 -5.21
CA ASP A 36 8.24 -10.41 -5.98
C ASP A 36 9.52 -10.11 -5.17
N ALA A 37 9.59 -8.99 -4.45
CA ALA A 37 10.70 -8.65 -3.57
C ALA A 37 10.80 -9.56 -2.33
N ILE A 38 9.67 -10.00 -1.76
CA ILE A 38 9.67 -11.00 -0.69
C ILE A 38 10.21 -12.35 -1.20
N LEU A 39 9.90 -12.71 -2.45
CA LEU A 39 10.36 -13.95 -3.07
C LEU A 39 11.85 -13.90 -3.45
N SER A 40 12.40 -12.74 -3.79
CA SER A 40 13.83 -12.60 -4.11
C SER A 40 14.74 -12.76 -2.88
N GLY A 41 14.19 -12.56 -1.67
CA GLY A 41 14.93 -12.70 -0.41
C GLY A 41 15.65 -11.43 0.05
N ASP A 42 15.55 -10.34 -0.70
CA ASP A 42 16.17 -9.05 -0.38
C ASP A 42 15.32 -8.29 0.65
N LEU A 43 15.56 -8.51 1.95
CA LEU A 43 14.69 -7.96 3.00
C LEU A 43 14.62 -6.43 3.03
N ASP A 44 15.70 -5.72 2.71
CA ASP A 44 15.71 -4.25 2.71
C ASP A 44 14.83 -3.70 1.57
N VAL A 45 14.96 -4.27 0.37
CA VAL A 45 14.12 -3.93 -0.79
C VAL A 45 12.67 -4.35 -0.54
N ALA A 46 12.46 -5.52 0.05
CA ALA A 46 11.13 -6.01 0.41
C ALA A 46 10.46 -5.09 1.42
N ARG A 47 11.18 -4.58 2.43
CA ARG A 47 10.64 -3.65 3.43
C ARG A 47 10.09 -2.38 2.78
N ASP A 48 10.87 -1.78 1.88
CA ASP A 48 10.47 -0.55 1.19
C ASP A 48 9.30 -0.80 0.23
N ALA A 49 9.35 -1.89 -0.55
CA ALA A 49 8.28 -2.28 -1.46
C ALA A 49 6.97 -2.59 -0.71
N VAL A 50 7.05 -3.24 0.46
CA VAL A 50 5.93 -3.53 1.35
C VAL A 50 5.33 -2.23 1.88
N HIS A 51 6.15 -1.30 2.36
CA HIS A 51 5.69 0.01 2.82
C HIS A 51 4.93 0.76 1.73
N ASP A 52 5.49 0.81 0.52
CA ASP A 52 4.86 1.49 -0.61
C ASP A 52 3.53 0.84 -1.03
N ALA A 53 3.45 -0.49 -1.00
CA ALA A 53 2.22 -1.22 -1.25
C ALA A 53 1.14 -0.90 -0.20
N VAL A 54 1.50 -0.81 1.09
CA VAL A 54 0.57 -0.42 2.15
C VAL A 54 0.08 1.02 1.95
N VAL A 55 0.97 1.96 1.65
CA VAL A 55 0.60 3.36 1.40
C VAL A 55 -0.35 3.47 0.19
N ALA A 56 -0.09 2.72 -0.88
CA ALA A 56 -0.96 2.70 -2.07
C ALA A 56 -2.35 2.14 -1.75
N LEU A 57 -2.43 1.07 -0.95
CA LEU A 57 -3.68 0.46 -0.50
C LEU A 57 -4.52 1.41 0.34
N ASP A 58 -3.91 2.05 1.34
CA ASP A 58 -4.61 2.95 2.25
C ASP A 58 -5.07 4.23 1.53
N LYS A 59 -4.29 4.75 0.57
CA LYS A 59 -4.72 5.86 -0.31
C LYS A 59 -5.90 5.47 -1.21
N ALA A 60 -5.94 4.24 -1.73
CA ALA A 60 -7.05 3.77 -2.55
C ALA A 60 -8.33 3.56 -1.73
N ALA A 61 -8.19 3.14 -0.46
CA ALA A 61 -9.30 3.03 0.48
C ALA A 61 -9.86 4.41 0.86
N GLN A 62 -8.99 5.37 1.19
CA GLN A 62 -9.41 6.74 1.51
C GLN A 62 -10.18 7.41 0.37
N LYS A 63 -9.82 7.12 -0.88
CA LYS A 63 -10.53 7.61 -2.08
C LYS A 63 -11.83 6.83 -2.39
N GLY A 64 -12.19 5.83 -1.59
CA GLY A 64 -13.38 4.98 -1.80
C GLY A 64 -13.31 4.07 -3.03
N ILE A 65 -12.12 3.87 -3.60
CA ILE A 65 -11.93 3.04 -4.81
C ILE A 65 -11.94 1.55 -4.44
N ILE A 66 -11.43 1.24 -3.25
CA ILE A 66 -11.38 -0.09 -2.64
C ILE A 66 -12.02 0.03 -1.24
N HIS A 67 -12.80 -0.96 -0.84
CA HIS A 67 -13.40 -0.97 0.50
C HIS A 67 -12.34 -1.15 1.60
N ASN A 68 -12.55 -0.55 2.78
CA ASN A 68 -11.60 -0.59 3.90
C ASN A 68 -11.22 -2.02 4.28
N ASN A 69 -12.20 -2.92 4.39
CA ASN A 69 -11.95 -4.34 4.67
C ASN A 69 -11.11 -5.02 3.57
N ASN A 70 -11.25 -4.59 2.31
CA ASN A 70 -10.41 -5.15 1.24
C ASN A 70 -8.96 -4.67 1.36
N SER A 71 -8.75 -3.38 1.67
CA SER A 71 -7.42 -2.86 2.00
C SER A 71 -6.80 -3.62 3.19
N ALA A 72 -7.56 -3.75 4.28
CA ALA A 72 -7.12 -4.45 5.49
C ALA A 72 -6.73 -5.91 5.23
N ARG A 73 -7.51 -6.65 4.43
CA ARG A 73 -7.17 -8.03 4.03
C ARG A 73 -5.87 -8.09 3.24
N HIS A 74 -5.68 -7.19 2.27
CA HIS A 74 -4.45 -7.17 1.49
C HIS A 74 -3.24 -6.81 2.35
N LYS A 75 -3.37 -5.81 3.21
CA LYS A 75 -2.34 -5.39 4.17
C LYS A 75 -1.95 -6.53 5.11
N SER A 76 -2.94 -7.18 5.74
CA SER A 76 -2.72 -8.32 6.63
C SER A 76 -1.97 -9.46 5.93
N ARG A 77 -2.44 -9.90 4.76
CA ARG A 77 -1.79 -10.99 4.00
C ARG A 77 -0.36 -10.67 3.60
N LEU A 78 -0.10 -9.43 3.19
CA LEU A 78 1.21 -9.01 2.74
C LEU A 78 2.20 -8.91 3.92
N LEU A 79 1.76 -8.39 5.06
CA LEU A 79 2.56 -8.33 6.28
C LEU A 79 2.86 -9.72 6.85
N ILE A 80 1.88 -10.64 6.84
CA ILE A 80 2.11 -12.03 7.30
C ILE A 80 3.23 -12.69 6.47
N LYS A 81 3.21 -12.53 5.15
CA LYS A 81 4.25 -13.07 4.26
C LYS A 81 5.62 -12.46 4.53
N TYR A 82 5.69 -11.13 4.66
CA TYR A 82 6.93 -10.43 4.96
C TYR A 82 7.50 -10.87 6.32
N ASN A 83 6.66 -10.94 7.35
CA ASN A 83 7.07 -11.37 8.68
C ASN A 83 7.55 -12.83 8.69
N ALA A 84 6.89 -13.72 7.94
CA ALA A 84 7.36 -15.09 7.79
C ALA A 84 8.76 -15.15 7.14
N ALA A 85 9.01 -14.37 6.09
CA ALA A 85 10.33 -14.28 5.45
C ALA A 85 11.40 -13.72 6.40
N VAL A 86 11.06 -12.70 7.19
CA VAL A 86 11.95 -12.14 8.22
C VAL A 86 12.22 -13.17 9.31
N ALA A 87 11.21 -13.89 9.80
CA ALA A 87 11.36 -14.90 10.85
C ALA A 87 12.30 -16.04 10.43
N VAL A 88 12.21 -16.51 9.18
CA VAL A 88 13.14 -17.51 8.62
C VAL A 88 14.59 -17.02 8.69
N ARG A 89 14.83 -15.72 8.44
CA ARG A 89 16.17 -15.11 8.58
C ARG A 89 16.61 -14.96 10.03
N GLN A 90 15.70 -14.64 10.96
CA GLN A 90 16.04 -14.54 12.39
C GLN A 90 16.43 -15.91 12.97
N VAL A 91 15.74 -16.99 12.60
CA VAL A 91 16.07 -18.36 13.04
C VAL A 91 17.43 -18.85 12.51
N SER A 92 17.92 -18.30 11.40
CA SER A 92 19.25 -18.60 10.85
C SER A 92 20.34 -17.62 11.32
N GLY A 93 19.96 -16.55 12.03
CA GLY A 93 20.83 -15.45 12.43
C GLY A 93 21.18 -15.39 13.91
N GLU A 94 20.74 -16.33 14.74
CA GLU A 94 21.02 -16.34 16.19
C GLU A 94 22.47 -16.74 16.55
N ALA A 95 23.41 -16.61 15.61
CA ALA A 95 24.84 -16.87 15.82
C ALA A 95 25.77 -15.65 15.67
N THR A 96 25.31 -14.45 15.27
CA THR A 96 26.19 -13.27 15.23
C THR A 96 25.46 -11.96 15.54
N GLU A 97 25.61 -11.56 16.81
CA GLU A 97 25.69 -10.22 17.43
C GLU A 97 25.14 -8.96 16.75
N ALA A 98 24.59 -8.14 17.66
CA ALA A 98 24.22 -6.74 17.53
C ALA A 98 25.32 -5.82 16.96
N GLU A 99 25.00 -5.01 15.95
CA GLU A 99 25.41 -3.60 15.91
C GLU A 99 24.67 -2.75 14.85
N ALA A 100 24.28 -1.55 15.29
CA ALA A 100 24.18 -0.26 14.57
C ALA A 100 23.42 -0.09 13.23
N GLY A 101 22.38 0.76 13.25
CA GLY A 101 21.79 1.35 12.04
C GLY A 101 20.58 2.28 12.28
N ALA A 102 20.84 3.47 12.84
CA ALA A 102 19.86 4.48 13.30
C ALA A 102 18.64 4.78 12.38
N PRO A 103 17.44 5.03 12.94
CA PRO A 103 16.30 5.50 12.16
C PRO A 103 16.45 6.98 11.78
N LYS A 104 16.55 7.28 10.48
CA LYS A 104 16.44 8.64 9.96
C LYS A 104 15.12 9.26 10.44
N LYS A 105 15.23 10.30 11.28
CA LYS A 105 14.11 11.11 11.79
C LYS A 105 13.20 11.53 10.63
N ARG A 106 11.96 11.04 10.60
CA ARG A 106 10.89 11.69 9.83
C ARG A 106 10.53 12.97 10.59
N ALA A 107 10.97 14.12 10.08
CA ALA A 107 10.58 15.42 10.60
C ALA A 107 9.06 15.54 10.60
N SER A 108 8.49 15.78 11.78
CA SER A 108 7.08 16.11 11.97
C SER A 108 6.83 17.52 11.43
N ALA A 109 6.21 17.62 10.25
CA ALA A 109 5.67 18.89 9.77
C ALA A 109 4.49 19.27 10.66
N GLY A 110 4.71 20.27 11.52
CA GLY A 110 3.76 20.77 12.50
C GLY A 110 2.45 21.25 11.89
N LYS A 111 1.36 20.89 12.56
CA LYS A 111 0.01 21.37 12.33
C LYS A 111 -0.05 22.87 12.64
N LYS A 112 -0.02 23.74 11.62
CA LYS A 112 -0.39 25.16 11.80
C LYS A 112 -1.91 25.26 11.84
N THR A 113 -2.46 25.25 13.05
CA THR A 113 -3.76 25.86 13.33
C THR A 113 -3.58 27.38 13.30
N SER A 114 -4.21 28.08 12.35
CA SER A 114 -4.40 29.53 12.45
C SER A 114 -5.89 29.83 12.46
N LYS A 115 -6.36 30.21 13.65
CA LYS A 115 -7.67 30.76 13.95
C LYS A 115 -7.54 32.28 13.81
N LYS A 116 -8.22 32.87 12.83
CA LYS A 116 -8.81 34.21 12.89
C LYS A 116 -9.87 34.32 11.81
#